data_AF-A0A9N7R2T8-F1
#
_entry.id   AF-A0A9N7R2T8-F1
#
_cell.length_a   1.000
_cell.length_b   1.000
_cell.length_c   1.000
_cell.angle_alpha   90.00
_cell.angle_beta   90.00
_cell.angle_gamma   90.00
#
_symmetry.space_group_name_H-M   'P 1'
#
loop_
_entity.id
_entity.type
_entity.pdbx_description
1 polymer ?
#
loop_
_entity_poly.entity_id
_entity_poly.type
_entity_poly.pdbx_seq_one_letter_code
_entity_poly.pdbx_strand_id
1 'polypeptide(L)'
;MVASFRRSLSFPNPPSPSARPRKALHVRSASLPCSSHPIISHLCDDIAALRSCSAAPLTSASLCGSLRRLGSLHDSLDDLLHLPQTRDSLRAPQIERLLDHFLRLVDLYGTFQALALRLKDDLSAAQISVCRKDGREFASRLKNLSRIAKEIGSLSPNYHAPIGKLSPYDDEADLVEVIESVLGVTCVVSAALFSGLSGSSAFKRPSGLVFGAKAKNGRVEGGIREFEEMSLEKSRKLRGEEEVKMASKTMQEMEDRIMEIEGCGEKVFRSLINTRVSLLNVVTQ
;
A
#
# COMPACT_ATOMS: atom_id res chain seq x y z
N MET A 1 -53.41 -66.01 -46.91
CA MET A 1 -52.86 -65.06 -45.92
C MET A 1 -53.56 -63.73 -46.11
N VAL A 2 -54.53 -63.44 -45.24
CA VAL A 2 -55.48 -62.33 -45.37
C VAL A 2 -54.84 -61.08 -44.76
N ALA A 3 -54.68 -60.03 -45.58
CA ALA A 3 -54.20 -58.72 -45.16
C ALA A 3 -55.22 -58.07 -44.21
N SER A 4 -54.75 -57.71 -43.02
CA SER A 4 -55.55 -57.08 -41.98
C SER A 4 -55.73 -55.58 -42.28
N PHE A 5 -56.92 -55.23 -42.76
CA PHE A 5 -57.39 -53.84 -42.85
C PHE A 5 -57.83 -53.38 -41.44
N ARG A 6 -57.09 -52.47 -40.80
CA ARG A 6 -57.57 -51.79 -39.58
C ARG A 6 -58.28 -50.50 -39.96
N ARG A 7 -59.55 -50.42 -39.57
CA ARG A 7 -60.49 -49.31 -39.76
C ARG A 7 -60.02 -48.05 -39.03
N SER A 8 -60.08 -46.91 -39.72
CA SER A 8 -59.95 -45.57 -39.16
C SER A 8 -61.18 -45.23 -38.33
N LEU A 9 -61.00 -44.84 -37.07
CA LEU A 9 -62.03 -44.20 -36.25
C LEU A 9 -61.71 -42.71 -36.21
N SER A 10 -62.55 -41.90 -36.85
CA SER A 10 -62.51 -40.45 -36.79
C SER A 10 -63.35 -39.96 -35.61
N PHE A 11 -62.76 -39.12 -34.75
CA PHE A 11 -63.49 -38.32 -33.77
C PHE A 11 -63.49 -36.85 -34.20
N PRO A 12 -64.60 -36.09 -34.02
CA PRO A 12 -64.66 -34.67 -34.33
C PRO A 12 -63.82 -33.82 -33.35
N ASN A 13 -63.15 -32.79 -33.88
CA ASN A 13 -62.36 -31.81 -33.14
C ASN A 13 -63.19 -31.01 -32.11
N PRO A 14 -62.68 -30.74 -30.89
CA PRO A 14 -63.16 -29.64 -30.07
C PRO A 14 -62.59 -28.29 -30.57
N PRO A 15 -63.26 -27.17 -30.29
CA PRO A 15 -62.95 -25.87 -30.89
C PRO A 15 -61.63 -25.28 -30.37
N SER A 16 -60.88 -24.63 -31.26
CA SER A 16 -59.72 -23.82 -30.92
C SER A 16 -60.14 -22.60 -30.07
N PRO A 17 -59.58 -22.39 -28.87
CA PRO A 17 -59.62 -21.09 -28.24
C PRO A 17 -58.44 -20.26 -28.75
N SER A 18 -58.78 -19.12 -29.33
CA SER A 18 -57.92 -17.99 -29.72
C SER A 18 -56.44 -18.06 -29.29
N ALA A 19 -55.53 -17.97 -30.25
CA ALA A 19 -54.14 -17.61 -29.99
C ALA A 19 -54.10 -16.21 -29.35
N ARG A 20 -54.06 -16.15 -28.01
CA ARG A 20 -53.70 -14.92 -27.31
C ARG A 20 -52.24 -14.62 -27.70
N PRO A 21 -51.91 -13.39 -28.12
CA PRO A 21 -50.52 -13.06 -28.40
C PRO A 21 -49.75 -13.29 -27.10
N ARG A 22 -48.69 -14.12 -27.17
CA ARG A 22 -47.76 -14.30 -26.07
C ARG A 22 -47.21 -12.91 -25.74
N LYS A 23 -47.67 -12.33 -24.63
CA LYS A 23 -47.05 -11.12 -24.08
C LYS A 23 -45.59 -11.48 -23.87
N ALA A 24 -44.69 -10.86 -24.61
CA ALA A 24 -43.26 -10.91 -24.31
C ALA A 24 -43.13 -10.45 -22.86
N LEU A 25 -42.81 -11.37 -21.95
CA LEU A 25 -42.43 -11.02 -20.60
C LEU A 25 -41.17 -10.18 -20.75
N HIS A 26 -41.30 -8.87 -20.55
CA HIS A 26 -40.17 -8.00 -20.41
C HIS A 26 -39.36 -8.57 -19.25
N VAL A 27 -38.22 -9.19 -19.56
CA VAL A 27 -37.23 -9.59 -18.56
C VAL A 27 -36.78 -8.28 -17.93
N ARG A 28 -37.45 -7.89 -16.85
CA ARG A 28 -37.00 -6.83 -15.98
C ARG A 28 -35.81 -7.45 -15.26
N SER A 29 -34.63 -6.92 -15.56
CA SER A 29 -33.42 -7.17 -14.77
C SER A 29 -33.79 -6.98 -13.30
N ALA A 30 -33.73 -8.06 -12.53
CA ALA A 30 -33.73 -7.97 -11.08
C ALA A 30 -32.36 -7.40 -10.72
N SER A 31 -32.25 -6.07 -10.66
CA SER A 31 -31.15 -5.46 -9.93
C SER A 31 -31.33 -5.90 -8.48
N LEU A 32 -30.54 -6.89 -8.06
CA LEU A 32 -30.32 -7.11 -6.63
C LEU A 32 -29.87 -5.75 -6.07
N PRO A 33 -30.41 -5.29 -4.93
CA PRO A 33 -29.90 -4.08 -4.30
C PRO A 33 -28.38 -4.21 -4.18
N CYS A 34 -27.64 -3.21 -4.65
CA CYS A 34 -26.19 -3.12 -4.37
C CYS A 34 -26.05 -3.14 -2.85
N SER A 35 -25.48 -4.22 -2.31
CA SER A 35 -25.52 -4.47 -0.87
C SER A 35 -24.56 -3.59 -0.07
N SER A 36 -23.65 -2.88 -0.75
CA SER A 36 -22.81 -1.81 -0.22
C SER A 36 -22.54 -0.73 -1.28
N HIS A 37 -22.14 0.47 -0.85
CA HIS A 37 -21.75 1.56 -1.76
C HIS A 37 -20.51 1.12 -2.58
N PRO A 38 -20.45 1.34 -3.90
CA PRO A 38 -19.37 0.82 -4.76
C PRO A 38 -17.96 1.27 -4.34
N ILE A 39 -17.85 2.42 -3.68
CA ILE A 39 -16.58 2.91 -3.12
C ILE A 39 -16.15 2.07 -1.90
N ILE A 40 -17.08 1.68 -1.03
CA ILE A 40 -16.77 0.88 0.17
C ILE A 40 -16.28 -0.52 -0.24
N SER A 41 -16.92 -1.16 -1.22
CA SER A 41 -16.45 -2.45 -1.75
C SER A 41 -15.04 -2.33 -2.32
N HIS A 42 -14.75 -1.26 -3.07
CA HIS A 42 -13.41 -1.01 -3.60
C HIS A 42 -12.36 -0.81 -2.50
N LEU A 43 -12.69 -0.04 -1.45
CA LEU A 43 -11.82 0.14 -0.28
C LEU A 43 -11.53 -1.19 0.40
N CYS A 44 -12.54 -2.04 0.62
CA CYS A 44 -12.38 -3.35 1.23
C CYS A 44 -11.44 -4.26 0.41
N ASP A 45 -11.59 -4.27 -0.92
CA ASP A 45 -10.73 -5.03 -1.83
C ASP A 45 -9.27 -4.54 -1.78
N ASP A 46 -9.05 -3.22 -1.80
CA ASP A 46 -7.72 -2.64 -1.70
C ASP A 46 -7.06 -2.92 -0.35
N ILE A 47 -7.82 -2.83 0.75
CA ILE A 47 -7.36 -3.19 2.09
C ILE A 47 -6.95 -4.67 2.14
N ALA A 48 -7.75 -5.58 1.57
CA ALA A 48 -7.43 -7.00 1.52
C ALA A 48 -6.17 -7.28 0.68
N ALA A 49 -6.02 -6.60 -0.45
CA ALA A 49 -4.84 -6.70 -1.31
C ALA A 49 -3.56 -6.20 -0.60
N LEU A 50 -3.64 -5.08 0.11
CA LEU A 50 -2.50 -4.53 0.87
C LEU A 50 -2.12 -5.41 2.07
N ARG A 51 -3.11 -6.04 2.74
CA ARG A 51 -2.85 -7.00 3.83
C ARG A 51 -2.13 -8.26 3.35
N SER A 52 -2.43 -8.73 2.13
CA SER A 52 -1.80 -9.93 1.57
C SER A 52 -0.38 -9.69 1.00
N CYS A 53 0.03 -8.44 0.77
CA CYS A 53 1.37 -8.10 0.29
C CYS A 53 2.51 -8.45 1.27
N SER A 54 2.21 -8.77 2.53
CA SER A 54 3.21 -9.11 3.56
C SER A 54 3.88 -10.50 3.37
N ALA A 55 3.42 -11.34 2.43
CA ALA A 55 3.86 -12.74 2.31
C ALA A 55 5.09 -12.96 1.41
N ALA A 56 5.45 -11.99 0.57
CA ALA A 56 6.56 -12.11 -0.38
C ALA A 56 7.81 -11.35 0.12
N PRO A 57 9.02 -11.67 -0.39
CA PRO A 57 10.21 -10.86 -0.13
C PRO A 57 9.95 -9.40 -0.52
N LEU A 58 10.33 -8.47 0.36
CA LEU A 58 10.13 -7.05 0.11
C LEU A 58 11.11 -6.60 -0.99
N THR A 59 10.57 -6.18 -2.13
CA THR A 59 11.34 -5.58 -3.23
C THR A 59 10.99 -4.12 -3.36
N SER A 60 11.87 -3.34 -3.98
CA SER A 60 11.60 -1.92 -4.28
C SER A 60 10.31 -1.77 -5.09
N ALA A 61 10.13 -2.62 -6.10
CA ALA A 61 8.95 -2.63 -6.96
C ALA A 61 7.66 -3.03 -6.22
N SER A 62 7.70 -4.05 -5.35
CA SER A 62 6.52 -4.46 -4.59
C SER A 62 6.13 -3.43 -3.53
N LEU A 63 7.12 -2.80 -2.90
CA LEU A 63 6.92 -1.69 -1.97
C LEU A 63 6.31 -0.48 -2.68
N CYS A 64 6.87 -0.05 -3.82
CA CYS A 64 6.31 1.03 -4.62
C CYS A 64 4.89 0.71 -5.10
N GLY A 65 4.61 -0.53 -5.49
CA GLY A 65 3.26 -0.99 -5.83
C GLY A 65 2.29 -0.85 -4.65
N SER A 66 2.73 -1.25 -3.45
CA SER A 66 1.95 -1.13 -2.22
C SER A 66 1.68 0.32 -1.84
N LEU A 67 2.69 1.20 -1.93
CA LEU A 67 2.55 2.64 -1.66
C LEU A 67 1.63 3.32 -2.68
N ARG A 68 1.71 2.95 -3.97
CA ARG A 68 0.81 3.48 -4.99
C ARG A 68 -0.64 3.09 -4.72
N ARG A 69 -0.88 1.81 -4.42
CA ARG A 69 -2.22 1.32 -4.03
C ARG A 69 -2.72 2.00 -2.76
N LEU A 70 -1.83 2.23 -1.78
CA LEU A 70 -2.17 2.96 -0.57
C LEU A 70 -2.57 4.42 -0.85
N GLY A 71 -1.89 5.10 -1.77
CA GLY A 71 -2.30 6.43 -2.24
C GLY A 71 -3.72 6.42 -2.83
N SER A 72 -3.97 5.50 -3.76
CA SER A 72 -5.31 5.33 -4.37
C SER A 72 -6.40 4.95 -3.37
N LEU A 73 -6.06 4.20 -2.31
CA LEU A 73 -6.96 3.88 -1.20
C LEU A 73 -7.37 5.15 -0.44
N HIS A 74 -6.41 6.04 -0.15
CA HIS A 74 -6.70 7.33 0.50
C HIS A 74 -7.46 8.28 -0.42
N ASP A 75 -7.18 8.28 -1.72
CA ASP A 75 -7.95 9.05 -2.71
C ASP A 75 -9.42 8.55 -2.77
N SER A 76 -9.62 7.22 -2.75
CA SER A 76 -10.97 6.63 -2.72
C SER A 76 -11.70 6.94 -1.41
N LEU A 77 -10.98 7.00 -0.29
CA LEU A 77 -11.54 7.42 1.00
C LEU A 77 -11.89 8.91 0.98
N ASP A 78 -11.06 9.74 0.37
CA ASP A 78 -11.34 11.16 0.16
C ASP A 78 -12.65 11.35 -0.61
N ASP A 79 -12.84 10.62 -1.72
CA ASP A 79 -14.09 10.62 -2.50
C ASP A 79 -15.30 10.18 -1.66
N LEU A 80 -15.13 9.15 -0.80
CA LEU A 80 -16.19 8.68 0.11
C LEU A 80 -16.62 9.80 1.09
N LEU A 81 -15.66 10.54 1.65
CA LEU A 81 -15.91 11.63 2.60
C LEU A 81 -16.60 12.85 1.98
N HIS A 82 -16.53 12.99 0.66
CA HIS A 82 -17.27 14.04 -0.07
C HIS A 82 -18.76 13.73 -0.23
N LEU A 83 -19.19 12.49 -0.02
CA LEU A 83 -20.60 12.11 -0.16
C LEU A 83 -21.44 12.61 1.03
N PRO A 84 -22.65 13.16 0.80
CA PRO A 84 -23.52 13.68 1.86
C PRO A 84 -23.87 12.64 2.93
N GLN A 85 -24.14 11.40 2.50
CA GLN A 85 -24.50 10.27 3.37
C GLN A 85 -23.41 9.94 4.40
N THR A 86 -22.15 10.14 4.02
CA THR A 86 -20.97 9.92 4.86
C THR A 86 -20.87 10.97 5.98
N ARG A 87 -21.33 12.20 5.71
CA ARG A 87 -21.24 13.32 6.65
C ARG A 87 -22.21 13.17 7.81
N ASP A 88 -23.39 12.64 7.55
CA ASP A 88 -24.42 12.44 8.57
C ASP A 88 -24.11 11.25 9.52
N SER A 89 -23.21 10.35 9.11
CA SER A 89 -22.85 9.14 9.85
C SER A 89 -21.77 9.37 10.91
N LEU A 90 -20.85 10.33 10.69
CA LEU A 90 -19.72 10.60 11.57
C LEU A 90 -20.10 11.58 12.69
N ARG A 91 -19.76 11.24 13.94
CA ARG A 91 -19.95 12.15 15.10
C ARG A 91 -18.68 12.92 15.42
N ALA A 92 -18.80 14.15 15.91
CA ALA A 92 -17.67 15.04 16.23
C ALA A 92 -16.53 14.36 17.05
N PRO A 93 -16.80 13.58 18.13
CA PRO A 93 -15.73 12.92 18.88
C PRO A 93 -14.97 11.86 18.07
N GLN A 94 -15.64 11.18 17.13
CA GLN A 94 -14.99 10.22 16.24
C GLN A 94 -14.11 10.95 15.24
N ILE A 95 -14.59 12.06 14.68
CA ILE A 95 -13.84 12.84 13.68
C ILE A 95 -12.60 13.46 14.32
N GLU A 96 -12.69 14.06 15.51
CA GLU A 96 -11.52 14.61 16.22
C GLU A 96 -10.42 13.56 16.43
N ARG A 97 -10.82 12.35 16.84
CA ARG A 97 -9.89 11.22 16.99
C ARG A 97 -9.27 10.82 15.64
N LEU A 98 -10.06 10.73 14.57
CA LEU A 98 -9.55 10.40 13.24
C LEU A 98 -8.56 11.47 12.75
N LEU A 99 -8.88 12.75 12.93
CA LEU A 99 -8.03 13.89 12.57
C LEU A 99 -6.67 13.85 13.26
N ASP A 100 -6.60 13.47 14.54
CA ASP A 100 -5.34 13.27 15.27
C ASP A 100 -4.51 12.12 14.65
N HIS A 101 -5.15 10.99 14.30
CA HIS A 101 -4.45 9.89 13.64
C HIS A 101 -3.90 10.25 12.26
N PHE A 102 -4.70 10.92 11.42
CA PHE A 102 -4.24 11.40 10.12
C PHE A 102 -3.13 12.43 10.26
N LEU A 103 -3.21 13.34 11.24
CA LEU A 103 -2.14 14.32 11.49
C LEU A 103 -0.82 13.63 11.84
N ARG A 104 -0.84 12.64 12.74
CA ARG A 104 0.36 11.88 13.10
C ARG A 104 0.97 11.15 11.90
N LEU A 105 0.14 10.61 11.01
CA LEU A 105 0.61 9.98 9.77
C LEU A 105 1.22 11.01 8.81
N VAL A 106 0.60 12.19 8.68
CA VAL A 106 1.16 13.30 7.88
C VAL A 106 2.52 13.71 8.43
N ASP A 107 2.66 13.92 9.75
CA ASP A 107 3.95 14.27 10.37
C ASP A 107 5.02 13.18 10.17
N LEU A 108 4.60 11.92 10.24
CA LEU A 108 5.46 10.76 10.01
C LEU A 108 6.00 10.73 8.57
N TYR A 109 5.11 10.92 7.59
CA TYR A 109 5.47 10.96 6.17
C TYR A 109 6.28 12.22 5.81
N GLY A 110 6.00 13.36 6.44
CA GLY A 110 6.81 14.58 6.29
C GLY A 110 8.23 14.39 6.82
N THR A 111 8.38 13.75 7.99
CA THR A 111 9.69 13.37 8.52
C THR A 111 10.41 12.38 7.60
N PHE A 112 9.69 11.38 7.09
CA PHE A 112 10.22 10.43 6.13
C PHE A 112 10.76 11.11 4.86
N GLN A 113 10.00 12.05 4.26
CA GLN A 113 10.45 12.79 3.08
C GLN A 113 11.76 13.55 3.33
N ALA A 114 11.85 14.25 4.46
CA ALA A 114 13.09 14.96 4.83
C ALA A 114 14.29 14.00 5.00
N LEU A 115 14.06 12.82 5.58
CA LEU A 115 15.09 11.79 5.73
C LEU A 115 15.46 11.13 4.40
N ALA A 116 14.49 10.88 3.51
CA ALA A 116 14.72 10.30 2.19
C ALA A 116 15.57 11.25 1.31
N LEU A 117 15.30 12.55 1.35
CA LEU A 117 16.12 13.58 0.71
C LEU A 117 17.56 13.54 1.23
N ARG A 118 17.75 13.56 2.55
CA ARG A 118 19.09 13.45 3.16
C ARG A 118 19.81 12.15 2.77
N LEU A 119 19.07 11.04 2.67
CA LEU A 119 19.61 9.74 2.28
C LEU A 119 20.16 9.78 0.86
N LYS A 120 19.43 10.42 -0.07
CA LYS A 120 19.88 10.65 -1.45
C LYS A 120 21.10 11.56 -1.51
N ASP A 121 21.06 12.71 -0.84
CA ASP A 121 22.19 13.66 -0.84
C ASP A 121 23.49 13.02 -0.35
N ASP A 122 23.44 12.23 0.74
CA ASP A 122 24.63 11.54 1.25
C ASP A 122 25.06 10.38 0.34
N LEU A 123 24.15 9.78 -0.45
CA LEU A 123 24.48 8.74 -1.42
C LEU A 123 25.20 9.34 -2.63
N SER A 124 24.70 10.44 -3.19
CA SER A 124 25.36 11.15 -4.28
C SER A 124 26.72 11.72 -3.82
N ALA A 125 26.81 12.23 -2.59
CA ALA A 125 28.09 12.65 -2.02
C ALA A 125 29.06 11.47 -1.81
N ALA A 126 28.55 10.29 -1.41
CA ALA A 126 29.35 9.08 -1.33
C ALA A 126 29.90 8.67 -2.70
N GLN A 127 29.07 8.72 -3.75
CA GLN A 127 29.48 8.46 -5.13
C GLN A 127 30.60 9.41 -5.58
N ILE A 128 30.45 10.72 -5.34
CA ILE A 128 31.49 11.72 -5.66
C ILE A 128 32.80 11.39 -4.92
N SER A 129 32.73 11.06 -3.63
CA SER A 129 33.93 10.72 -2.84
C SER A 129 34.66 9.47 -3.36
N VAL A 130 33.92 8.46 -3.85
CA VAL A 130 34.49 7.27 -4.50
C VAL A 130 35.18 7.64 -5.82
N CYS A 131 34.55 8.48 -6.65
CA CYS A 131 35.16 8.97 -7.89
C CYS A 131 36.45 9.75 -7.65
N ARG A 132 36.51 10.53 -6.55
CA ARG A 132 37.71 11.26 -6.11
C ARG A 132 38.75 10.39 -5.41
N LYS A 133 38.45 9.10 -5.20
CA LYS A 133 39.28 8.16 -4.44
C LYS A 133 39.55 8.62 -3.00
N ASP A 134 38.65 9.41 -2.42
CA ASP A 134 38.73 9.87 -1.02
C ASP A 134 38.04 8.87 -0.08
N GLY A 135 38.81 7.87 0.35
CA GLY A 135 38.30 6.84 1.26
C GLY A 135 37.86 7.35 2.64
N ARG A 136 38.38 8.51 3.10
CA ARG A 136 38.00 9.08 4.40
C ARG A 136 36.64 9.75 4.30
N GLU A 137 36.44 10.58 3.29
CA GLU A 137 35.13 11.19 3.02
C GLU A 137 34.09 10.09 2.78
N PHE A 138 34.40 9.11 1.92
CA PHE A 138 33.50 7.99 1.65
C PHE A 138 33.07 7.23 2.90
N ALA A 139 34.03 6.90 3.78
CA ALA A 139 33.72 6.24 5.04
C ALA A 139 32.84 7.08 5.97
N SER A 140 32.95 8.41 5.92
CA SER A 140 32.10 9.33 6.68
C SER A 140 30.67 9.36 6.12
N ARG A 141 30.51 9.41 4.79
CA ARG A 141 29.20 9.37 4.11
C ARG A 141 28.46 8.08 4.41
N LEU A 142 29.14 6.94 4.35
CA LEU A 142 28.54 5.65 4.69
C LEU A 142 28.09 5.57 6.17
N LYS A 143 28.80 6.25 7.09
CA LYS A 143 28.33 6.37 8.48
C LYS A 143 27.07 7.21 8.60
N ASN A 144 26.93 8.26 7.80
CA ASN A 144 25.73 9.09 7.78
C ASN A 144 24.54 8.35 7.16
N LEU A 145 24.74 7.68 6.02
CA LEU A 145 23.71 6.80 5.40
C LEU A 145 23.16 5.80 6.41
N SER A 146 24.05 5.14 7.16
CA SER A 146 23.66 4.21 8.23
C SER A 146 22.86 4.87 9.36
N ARG A 147 23.19 6.12 9.69
CA ARG A 147 22.46 6.89 10.71
C ARG A 147 21.07 7.28 10.19
N ILE A 148 20.98 7.82 8.98
CA ILE A 148 19.71 8.22 8.35
C ILE A 148 18.79 7.01 8.20
N ALA A 149 19.30 5.86 7.73
CA ALA A 149 18.51 4.63 7.62
C ALA A 149 17.96 4.17 8.99
N LYS A 150 18.72 4.35 10.08
CA LYS A 150 18.23 4.08 11.45
C LYS A 150 17.20 5.10 11.92
N GLU A 151 17.36 6.37 11.58
CA GLU A 151 16.36 7.41 11.85
C GLU A 151 15.04 7.05 11.14
N ILE A 152 15.10 6.64 9.86
CA ILE A 152 13.94 6.13 9.10
C ILE A 152 13.33 4.91 9.82
N GLY A 153 14.15 3.93 10.22
CA GLY A 153 13.68 2.74 10.93
C GLY A 153 13.13 2.97 12.33
N SER A 154 13.35 4.15 12.91
CA SER A 154 12.81 4.57 14.19
C SER A 154 11.44 5.24 14.08
N LEU A 155 11.02 5.59 12.84
CA LEU A 155 9.69 6.06 12.55
C LEU A 155 8.69 4.94 12.87
N SER A 156 7.87 5.15 13.89
CA SER A 156 6.86 4.20 14.32
C SER A 156 5.48 4.72 13.94
N PRO A 157 4.77 4.06 13.01
CA PRO A 157 3.37 4.36 12.77
C PRO A 157 2.55 3.86 13.96
N ASN A 158 2.38 4.73 14.96
CA ASN A 158 1.63 4.41 16.18
C ASN A 158 0.13 4.54 15.89
N TYR A 159 -0.48 3.43 15.53
CA TYR A 159 -1.92 3.30 15.45
C TYR A 159 -2.32 1.95 16.05
N HIS A 160 -3.08 2.01 17.14
CA HIS A 160 -3.68 0.84 17.76
C HIS A 160 -5.16 0.84 17.41
N ALA A 161 -5.51 0.43 16.18
CA ALA A 161 -6.89 0.00 15.93
C ALA A 161 -7.13 -1.36 16.60
N PRO A 162 -8.35 -1.62 17.11
CA PRO A 162 -8.84 -2.98 17.12
C PRO A 162 -8.89 -3.42 15.65
N ILE A 163 -8.09 -4.42 15.27
CA ILE A 163 -8.19 -5.00 13.92
C ILE A 163 -9.53 -5.73 13.86
N GLY A 164 -10.60 -5.00 13.57
CA GLY A 164 -11.91 -5.54 13.22
C GLY A 164 -11.76 -6.38 11.95
N LYS A 165 -12.40 -7.55 11.95
CA LYS A 165 -12.50 -8.36 10.74
C LYS A 165 -13.61 -7.77 9.88
N LEU A 166 -13.28 -6.77 9.04
CA LEU A 166 -14.15 -6.45 7.91
C LEU A 166 -14.25 -7.70 7.02
N SER A 167 -15.42 -8.34 7.04
CA SER A 167 -15.76 -9.38 6.08
C SER A 167 -16.15 -8.69 4.76
N PRO A 168 -15.70 -9.16 3.59
CA PRO A 168 -16.13 -8.63 2.30
C PRO A 168 -17.64 -8.73 2.03
N TYR A 169 -18.40 -9.38 2.93
CA TYR A 169 -19.84 -9.63 2.84
C TYR A 169 -20.62 -9.07 4.04
N ASP A 170 -20.02 -8.18 4.83
CA ASP A 170 -20.74 -7.52 5.93
C ASP A 170 -21.49 -6.30 5.38
N ASP A 171 -22.81 -6.43 5.24
CA ASP A 171 -23.71 -5.45 4.61
C ASP A 171 -23.90 -4.17 5.46
N GLU A 172 -23.35 -4.13 6.67
CA GLU A 172 -23.49 -3.05 7.66
C GLU A 172 -22.12 -2.58 8.21
N ALA A 173 -21.06 -2.61 7.39
CA ALA A 173 -19.75 -2.10 7.82
C ALA A 173 -19.84 -0.61 8.17
N ASP A 174 -19.65 -0.28 9.45
CA ASP A 174 -19.63 1.10 9.93
C ASP A 174 -18.53 1.87 9.18
N LEU A 175 -18.87 3.05 8.66
CA LEU A 175 -17.94 3.96 8.02
C LEU A 175 -16.69 4.21 8.88
N VAL A 176 -16.87 4.30 10.20
CA VAL A 176 -15.74 4.44 11.14
C VAL A 176 -14.83 3.22 11.07
N GLU A 177 -15.37 2.00 11.02
CA GLU A 177 -14.58 0.77 10.90
C GLU A 177 -13.80 0.70 9.57
N VAL A 178 -14.40 1.18 8.48
CA VAL A 178 -13.73 1.30 7.18
C VAL A 178 -12.54 2.25 7.29
N ILE A 179 -12.73 3.45 7.85
CA ILE A 179 -11.65 4.44 8.04
C ILE A 179 -10.55 3.88 8.96
N GLU A 180 -10.94 3.22 10.06
CA GLU A 180 -9.99 2.61 10.97
C GLU A 180 -9.19 1.48 10.31
N SER A 181 -9.81 0.74 9.39
CA SER A 181 -9.12 -0.27 8.59
C SER A 181 -8.14 0.34 7.58
N VAL A 182 -8.50 1.47 6.96
CA VAL A 182 -7.59 2.26 6.10
C VAL A 182 -6.38 2.74 6.90
N LEU A 183 -6.59 3.29 8.10
CA LEU A 183 -5.50 3.70 9.00
C LEU A 183 -4.61 2.50 9.38
N GLY A 184 -5.23 1.36 9.72
CA GLY A 184 -4.52 0.13 10.06
C GLY A 184 -3.60 -0.36 8.94
N VAL A 185 -4.11 -0.43 7.71
CA VAL A 185 -3.29 -0.86 6.58
C VAL A 185 -2.23 0.17 6.18
N THR A 186 -2.52 1.47 6.35
CA THR A 186 -1.54 2.54 6.20
C THR A 186 -0.34 2.33 7.13
N CYS A 187 -0.60 2.00 8.39
CA CYS A 187 0.46 1.74 9.36
C CYS A 187 1.27 0.49 9.02
N VAL A 188 0.64 -0.59 8.55
CA VAL A 188 1.34 -1.81 8.12
C VAL A 188 2.29 -1.52 6.95
N VAL A 189 1.81 -0.84 5.91
CA VAL A 189 2.62 -0.49 4.75
C VAL A 189 3.73 0.50 5.12
N SER A 190 3.45 1.48 5.98
CA SER A 190 4.44 2.42 6.50
C SER A 190 5.54 1.71 7.29
N ALA A 191 5.17 0.77 8.16
CA ALA A 191 6.11 -0.04 8.92
C ALA A 191 7.00 -0.89 7.99
N ALA A 192 6.44 -1.45 6.91
CA ALA A 192 7.20 -2.18 5.90
C ALA A 192 8.18 -1.26 5.14
N LEU A 193 7.75 -0.04 4.78
CA LEU A 193 8.61 0.98 4.16
C LEU A 193 9.81 1.32 5.05
N PHE A 194 9.54 1.70 6.30
CA PHE A 194 10.59 2.16 7.22
C PHE A 194 11.52 1.02 7.66
N SER A 195 10.95 -0.16 7.93
CA SER A 195 11.75 -1.32 8.28
C SER A 195 12.54 -1.86 7.09
N GLY A 196 11.99 -1.81 5.88
CA GLY A 196 12.68 -2.18 4.64
C GLY A 196 13.92 -1.32 4.39
N LEU A 197 13.77 0.00 4.43
CA LEU A 197 14.89 0.94 4.24
C LEU A 197 15.93 0.84 5.36
N SER A 198 15.50 0.72 6.62
CA SER A 198 16.42 0.56 7.75
C SER A 198 17.10 -0.80 7.81
N GLY A 199 16.42 -1.84 7.32
CA GLY A 199 16.83 -3.24 7.40
C GLY A 199 17.82 -3.65 6.32
N SER A 200 17.89 -2.89 5.22
CA SER A 200 18.80 -3.14 4.11
C SER A 200 20.27 -3.11 4.51
N SER A 201 21.01 -4.15 4.13
CA SER A 201 22.43 -4.29 4.47
C SER A 201 23.32 -3.23 3.80
N ALA A 202 22.90 -2.64 2.67
CA ALA A 202 23.56 -1.49 2.03
C ALA A 202 23.89 -0.36 3.01
N PHE A 203 23.04 -0.16 4.02
CA PHE A 203 23.18 0.90 5.02
C PHE A 203 23.69 0.41 6.37
N LYS A 204 24.00 -0.88 6.52
CA LYS A 204 24.54 -1.42 7.78
C LYS A 204 26.05 -1.15 7.87
N ARG A 205 26.53 -0.99 9.10
CA ARG A 205 27.96 -0.97 9.39
C ARG A 205 28.49 -2.41 9.40
N PRO A 206 29.79 -2.62 9.15
CA PRO A 206 30.42 -3.88 9.47
C PRO A 206 30.56 -3.87 10.99
N SER A 207 29.84 -4.75 11.67
CA SER A 207 29.98 -4.93 13.11
C SER A 207 31.33 -5.57 13.38
N GLY A 208 32.34 -4.76 13.71
CA GLY A 208 33.42 -5.21 14.56
C GLY A 208 32.87 -5.28 15.99
N LEU A 209 32.56 -6.50 16.43
CA LEU A 209 32.26 -6.86 17.81
C LEU A 209 30.97 -6.27 18.42
N VAL A 210 29.83 -6.95 18.24
CA VAL A 210 28.81 -7.07 19.29
C VAL A 210 28.31 -8.51 19.31
N PHE A 211 28.87 -9.29 20.23
CA PHE A 211 28.26 -10.51 20.71
C PHE A 211 26.94 -10.15 21.42
N GLY A 212 25.88 -10.87 21.10
CA GLY A 212 24.77 -11.10 22.03
C GLY A 212 23.76 -9.96 22.20
N ALA A 213 22.82 -9.84 21.27
CA ALA A 213 21.43 -9.54 21.64
C ALA A 213 20.51 -10.16 20.57
N LYS A 214 20.00 -11.36 20.84
CA LYS A 214 18.79 -11.85 20.17
C LYS A 214 17.67 -10.88 20.51
N ALA A 215 17.36 -9.97 19.60
CA ALA A 215 16.14 -9.18 19.68
C ALA A 215 14.96 -10.13 19.45
N LYS A 216 14.39 -10.66 20.54
CA LYS A 216 13.06 -11.24 20.55
C LYS A 216 12.06 -10.09 20.47
N ASN A 217 11.65 -9.73 19.26
CA ASN A 217 10.33 -9.20 18.98
C ASN A 217 10.11 -9.31 17.48
N GLY A 218 8.90 -9.68 17.06
CA GLY A 218 8.49 -9.98 15.67
C GLY A 218 8.64 -8.81 14.70
N ARG A 219 9.88 -8.37 14.48
CA ARG A 219 10.28 -7.47 13.42
C ARG A 219 10.44 -8.33 12.18
N VAL A 220 9.71 -7.99 11.12
CA VAL A 220 9.90 -8.62 9.81
C VAL A 220 11.39 -8.49 9.46
N GLU A 221 12.07 -9.63 9.48
CA GLU A 221 13.51 -9.74 9.29
C GLU A 221 13.75 -9.74 7.78
N GLY A 222 14.01 -8.56 7.22
CA GLY A 222 14.33 -8.41 5.79
C GLY A 222 14.40 -6.96 5.38
N GLY A 223 15.53 -6.53 4.80
CA GLY A 223 15.59 -5.28 4.07
C GLY A 223 14.93 -5.40 2.71
N ILE A 224 14.92 -4.31 1.95
CA ILE A 224 14.58 -4.38 0.53
C ILE A 224 15.63 -5.25 -0.18
N ARG A 225 15.21 -6.34 -0.82
CA ARG A 225 16.09 -7.38 -1.37
C ARG A 225 17.19 -6.82 -2.26
N GLU A 226 16.84 -5.92 -3.18
CA GLU A 226 17.79 -5.28 -4.08
C GLU A 226 18.88 -4.51 -3.32
N PHE A 227 18.52 -3.90 -2.18
CA PHE A 227 19.47 -3.16 -1.35
C PHE A 227 20.31 -4.10 -0.48
N GLU A 228 19.92 -5.36 -0.33
CA GLU A 228 20.77 -6.35 0.34
C GLU A 228 21.91 -6.85 -0.57
N GLU A 229 21.66 -6.85 -1.88
CA GLU A 229 22.63 -7.23 -2.91
C GLU A 229 23.64 -6.11 -3.19
N MET A 230 23.25 -4.85 -2.96
CA MET A 230 24.08 -3.66 -3.15
C MET A 230 24.98 -3.34 -1.93
N SER A 231 26.09 -4.08 -1.78
CA SER A 231 27.05 -3.84 -0.69
C SER A 231 27.96 -2.64 -0.95
N LEU A 232 27.75 -1.53 -0.22
CA LEU A 232 28.61 -0.34 -0.27
C LEU A 232 29.96 -0.52 0.45
N GLU A 233 30.13 -1.59 1.23
CA GLU A 233 31.35 -1.82 2.02
C GLU A 233 32.56 -2.21 1.16
N LYS A 234 32.31 -3.01 0.12
CA LYS A 234 33.37 -3.43 -0.83
C LYS A 234 34.00 -2.20 -1.51
N SER A 235 33.26 -1.10 -1.58
CA SER A 235 33.68 0.15 -2.20
C SER A 235 34.69 0.97 -1.39
N ARG A 236 35.04 0.57 -0.15
CA ARG A 236 35.99 1.31 0.70
C ARG A 236 37.46 1.21 0.27
N LYS A 237 37.82 0.17 -0.48
CA LYS A 237 39.23 -0.15 -0.82
C LYS A 237 39.52 -0.06 -2.33
N LEU A 238 38.62 0.54 -3.11
CA LEU A 238 38.75 0.57 -4.56
C LEU A 238 39.98 1.40 -4.96
N ARG A 239 40.82 0.81 -5.80
CA ARG A 239 42.00 1.49 -6.38
C ARG A 239 41.92 1.50 -7.91
N GLY A 240 41.24 0.53 -8.51
CA GLY A 240 41.06 0.43 -9.96
C GLY A 240 39.96 1.37 -10.48
N GLU A 241 40.14 1.90 -11.70
CA GLU A 241 39.12 2.73 -12.35
C GLU A 241 37.84 1.94 -12.64
N GLU A 242 37.97 0.66 -13.04
CA GLU A 242 36.83 -0.23 -13.26
C GLU A 242 36.04 -0.48 -11.96
N GLU A 243 36.76 -0.68 -10.85
CA GLU A 243 36.16 -0.87 -9.53
C GLU A 243 35.37 0.38 -9.08
N VAL A 244 35.96 1.57 -9.25
CA VAL A 244 35.32 2.86 -8.98
C VAL A 244 34.07 3.05 -9.84
N LYS A 245 34.15 2.72 -11.13
CA LYS A 245 33.02 2.81 -12.07
C LYS A 245 31.88 1.87 -11.67
N MET A 246 32.19 0.64 -11.29
CA MET A 246 31.18 -0.33 -10.83
C MET A 246 30.50 0.14 -9.55
N ALA A 247 31.26 0.63 -8.57
CA ALA A 247 30.68 1.15 -7.33
C ALA A 247 29.83 2.41 -7.55
N SER A 248 30.27 3.33 -8.42
CA SER A 248 29.47 4.49 -8.80
C SER A 248 28.16 4.08 -9.45
N LYS A 249 28.17 3.05 -10.32
CA LYS A 249 26.96 2.54 -10.96
C LYS A 249 26.00 1.95 -9.93
N THR A 250 26.50 1.15 -8.98
CA THR A 250 25.69 0.60 -7.90
C THR A 250 25.06 1.69 -7.02
N MET A 251 25.79 2.77 -6.73
CA MET A 251 25.24 3.90 -5.97
C MET A 251 24.14 4.62 -6.75
N GLN A 252 24.33 4.85 -8.05
CA GLN A 252 23.29 5.44 -8.91
C GLN A 252 22.04 4.57 -8.95
N GLU A 253 22.20 3.25 -9.16
CA GLU A 253 21.08 2.32 -9.16
C GLU A 253 20.33 2.35 -7.81
N MET A 254 21.03 2.48 -6.69
CA MET A 254 20.40 2.62 -5.38
C MET A 254 19.68 3.98 -5.22
N GLU A 255 20.26 5.07 -5.72
CA GLU A 255 19.65 6.40 -5.69
C GLU A 255 18.34 6.43 -6.47
N ASP A 256 18.33 5.86 -7.68
CA ASP A 256 17.15 5.79 -8.55
C ASP A 256 16.00 5.04 -7.86
N ARG A 257 16.31 3.95 -7.14
CA ARG A 257 15.33 3.18 -6.36
C ARG A 257 14.81 3.94 -5.15
N ILE A 258 15.68 4.65 -4.43
CA ILE A 258 15.25 5.50 -3.30
C ILE A 258 14.34 6.61 -3.82
N MET A 259 14.67 7.23 -4.96
CA MET A 259 13.86 8.26 -5.60
C MET A 259 12.48 7.73 -6.00
N GLU A 260 12.39 6.52 -6.53
CA GLU A 260 11.10 5.88 -6.84
C GLU A 260 10.25 5.66 -5.58
N ILE A 261 10.87 5.14 -4.51
CA ILE A 261 10.21 4.89 -3.22
C ILE A 261 9.75 6.22 -2.59
N GLU A 262 10.62 7.24 -2.59
CA GLU A 262 10.32 8.59 -2.12
C GLU A 262 9.12 9.17 -2.87
N GLY A 263 9.11 9.12 -4.21
CA GLY A 263 8.00 9.62 -5.00
C GLY A 263 6.69 8.87 -4.77
N CYS A 264 6.73 7.56 -4.50
CA CYS A 264 5.55 6.81 -4.09
C CYS A 264 5.07 7.22 -2.68
N GLY A 265 5.98 7.43 -1.75
CA GLY A 265 5.67 7.94 -0.41
C GLY A 265 5.12 9.38 -0.43
N GLU A 266 5.58 10.20 -1.36
CA GLU A 266 5.07 11.57 -1.56
C GLU A 266 3.62 11.59 -2.00
N LYS A 267 3.21 10.65 -2.87
CA LYS A 267 1.80 10.48 -3.23
C LYS A 267 0.96 10.15 -2.01
N VAL A 268 1.39 9.20 -1.17
CA VAL A 268 0.68 8.84 0.06
C VAL A 268 0.58 10.05 1.01
N PHE A 269 1.66 10.81 1.18
CA PHE A 269 1.66 12.03 1.98
C PHE A 269 0.61 13.04 1.51
N ARG A 270 0.54 13.30 0.20
CA ARG A 270 -0.46 14.20 -0.39
C ARG A 270 -1.89 13.69 -0.19
N SER A 271 -2.14 12.40 -0.45
CA SER A 271 -3.47 11.81 -0.25
C SER A 271 -3.90 11.86 1.23
N LEU A 272 -2.99 11.60 2.19
CA LEU A 272 -3.27 11.75 3.63
C LEU A 272 -3.69 13.18 4.02
N ILE A 273 -3.03 14.19 3.45
CA ILE A 273 -3.39 15.60 3.66
C ILE A 273 -4.80 15.86 3.13
N ASN A 274 -5.10 15.41 1.90
CA ASN A 274 -6.41 15.58 1.28
C ASN A 274 -7.51 14.93 2.13
N THR A 275 -7.35 13.67 2.51
CA THR A 275 -8.31 12.96 3.37
C THR A 275 -8.53 13.70 4.69
N ARG A 276 -7.47 14.23 5.31
CA ARG A 276 -7.60 15.02 6.54
C ARG A 276 -8.37 16.32 6.33
N VAL A 277 -8.12 17.02 5.22
CA VAL A 277 -8.87 18.23 4.84
C VAL A 277 -10.34 17.89 4.63
N SER A 278 -10.64 16.77 3.97
CA SER A 278 -12.02 16.31 3.79
C SER A 278 -12.70 15.99 5.11
N LEU A 279 -12.02 15.32 6.05
CA LEU A 279 -12.54 15.12 7.42
C LEU A 279 -12.80 16.43 8.15
N LEU A 280 -11.91 17.43 8.03
CA LEU A 280 -12.14 18.76 8.60
C LEU A 280 -13.39 19.41 8.00
N ASN A 281 -13.56 19.30 6.68
CA ASN A 281 -14.71 19.85 5.98
C ASN A 281 -16.02 19.21 6.45
N VAL A 282 -16.03 17.93 6.83
CA VAL A 282 -17.19 17.27 7.44
C VAL A 282 -17.57 17.90 8.80
N VAL A 283 -16.60 18.30 9.62
CA VAL A 283 -16.87 18.93 10.94
C VAL A 283 -17.36 20.37 10.80
N THR A 284 -16.92 21.08 9.76
CA THR A 284 -17.20 22.51 9.59
C THR A 284 -18.51 22.85 8.87
N GLN A 285 -19.17 21.85 8.28
CA GLN A 285 -20.43 22.00 7.53
C GLN A 285 -21.63 21.61 8.37
#